data_AF-A0A669CYS0-F1
#
_entry.id   AF-A0A669CYS0-F1
#
_cell.length_a   1.000
_cell.length_b   1.000
_cell.length_c   1.000
_cell.angle_alpha   90.00
_cell.angle_beta   90.00
_cell.angle_gamma   90.00
#
_symmetry.space_group_name_H-M   'P 1'
#
loop_
_entity.id
_entity.type
_entity.pdbx_description
1 polymer ?
#
loop_
_entity_poly.entity_id
_entity_poly.type
_entity_poly.pdbx_seq_one_letter_code
_entity_poly.pdbx_strand_id
1 'polypeptide(L)'
;MDYDQRYKRNQVNPEGNQNTRHPRQSASDVCGQDQTLPNPNVHGNPQVATGQPRYSDGYTIVPPNESKRNKMKTIAQKEEEALNRWKETQRVPSVRVNPERLGGDVTLVEVRQKQQINHQSMKLQKKIKKAEDDKRRKQEEEEKWQKMKAIQREKAERLLEKERQEDQRRREEFEQDRLRTQERFLQNFERKASSASTTAICTSSRSTDVESKQTKESKNLREVQLEHKRVNAAFLDKLEGQARGSEREPKFESTQEAESQASLSHLKPDPEQSCSGWTEEADPRAAYDQALMKLIKSFPNCDRDFLEDILTQCNRDYEEASTLLISTLS
;
A
#
# COMPACT_ATOMS: atom_id res chain seq x y z
N MET A 1 31.91 -34.66 36.39
CA MET A 1 31.45 -34.53 34.99
C MET A 1 30.92 -33.12 34.84
N ASP A 2 31.74 -32.07 34.97
CA ASP A 2 32.81 -31.60 34.08
C ASP A 2 32.34 -31.17 32.68
N TYR A 3 32.81 -29.98 32.30
CA TYR A 3 32.68 -29.18 31.06
C TYR A 3 31.49 -28.21 30.86
N ASP A 4 31.75 -26.92 31.19
CA ASP A 4 31.94 -25.78 30.25
C ASP A 4 31.14 -25.79 28.93
N GLN A 5 30.49 -24.72 28.43
CA GLN A 5 31.05 -23.38 28.27
C GLN A 5 29.97 -22.32 27.89
N ARG A 6 29.96 -21.25 28.68
CA ARG A 6 29.64 -19.83 28.41
C ARG A 6 29.03 -19.43 27.05
N TYR A 7 27.77 -19.00 27.11
CA TYR A 7 27.20 -18.00 26.20
C TYR A 7 27.84 -16.62 26.43
N LYS A 8 28.51 -16.05 25.42
CA LYS A 8 28.75 -14.60 25.33
C LYS A 8 28.06 -14.03 24.08
N ARG A 9 26.96 -13.34 24.37
CA ARG A 9 26.21 -12.46 23.48
C ARG A 9 26.88 -11.09 23.50
N ASN A 10 27.51 -10.67 22.41
CA ASN A 10 27.97 -9.30 22.27
C ASN A 10 26.79 -8.44 21.79
N GLN A 11 26.27 -7.63 22.71
CA GLN A 11 25.60 -6.37 22.41
C GLN A 11 26.66 -5.29 22.41
N VAL A 12 26.73 -4.42 21.40
CA VAL A 12 26.93 -2.96 21.53
C VAL A 12 26.58 -2.29 20.19
N ASN A 13 25.53 -1.49 20.18
CA ASN A 13 25.47 -0.18 19.53
C ASN A 13 24.76 0.72 20.54
N PRO A 14 25.26 1.95 20.79
CA PRO A 14 24.36 3.08 20.62
C PRO A 14 25.05 4.39 20.18
N GLU A 15 24.23 5.25 19.52
CA GLU A 15 24.06 6.71 19.72
C GLU A 15 25.30 7.62 19.64
N GLY A 16 25.27 8.87 19.19
CA GLY A 16 24.20 9.85 19.11
C GLY A 16 24.87 11.22 19.24
N ASN A 17 24.60 12.07 18.27
CA ASN A 17 25.00 13.47 18.09
C ASN A 17 24.76 14.37 19.33
N GLN A 18 25.70 15.29 19.65
CA GLN A 18 25.53 16.76 19.75
C GLN A 18 26.51 17.46 20.71
N ASN A 19 26.94 18.67 20.30
CA ASN A 19 27.34 19.84 21.13
C ASN A 19 28.75 19.83 21.79
N THR A 20 29.52 20.92 21.96
CA THR A 20 29.49 22.36 21.59
C THR A 20 30.83 22.98 22.08
N ARG A 21 31.43 23.86 21.25
CA ARG A 21 32.34 25.00 21.53
C ARG A 21 33.63 24.86 22.38
N HIS A 22 34.70 25.36 21.76
CA HIS A 22 35.93 25.88 22.37
C HIS A 22 35.70 26.98 23.42
N PRO A 23 36.62 27.14 24.38
CA PRO A 23 37.00 28.43 24.90
C PRO A 23 38.22 29.00 24.15
N ARG A 24 38.07 30.27 23.82
CA ARG A 24 39.07 31.23 23.32
C ARG A 24 39.80 31.85 24.52
N GLN A 25 40.91 32.54 24.22
CA GLN A 25 41.63 33.56 25.01
C GLN A 25 42.94 33.05 25.62
N SER A 26 44.03 33.80 25.70
CA SER A 26 44.49 35.11 25.19
C SER A 26 45.90 35.28 25.80
N ALA A 27 46.88 35.81 25.07
CA ALA A 27 47.99 36.65 25.56
C ALA A 27 49.01 36.74 24.40
N SER A 28 49.08 37.86 23.66
CA SER A 28 49.73 39.14 24.01
C SER A 28 51.27 39.05 24.05
N ASP A 29 51.85 40.08 23.45
CA ASP A 29 53.26 40.53 23.50
C ASP A 29 54.16 40.00 22.37
N VAL A 30 54.38 40.77 21.28
CA VAL A 30 55.16 42.03 21.12
C VAL A 30 56.66 41.74 20.98
N CYS A 31 57.25 42.42 19.97
CA CYS A 31 58.66 42.51 19.58
C CYS A 31 59.12 41.40 18.62
N GLY A 32 59.66 41.64 17.43
CA GLY A 32 60.32 42.82 16.91
C GLY A 32 61.76 42.46 16.54
N GLN A 33 62.01 42.50 15.23
CA GLN A 33 63.31 42.72 14.57
C GLN A 33 64.31 41.57 14.33
N ASP A 34 64.61 41.45 13.03
CA ASP A 34 65.91 41.44 12.37
C ASP A 34 66.91 40.29 12.47
N GLN A 35 67.14 39.76 11.26
CA GLN A 35 68.41 39.47 10.61
C GLN A 35 69.32 38.41 11.25
N THR A 36 69.66 37.41 10.43
CA THR A 36 71.04 37.05 10.02
C THR A 36 71.16 35.53 9.83
N LEU A 37 71.35 35.10 8.59
CA LEU A 37 72.00 33.82 8.28
C LEU A 37 73.47 33.92 8.70
N PRO A 38 74.05 32.87 9.30
CA PRO A 38 74.80 31.95 8.45
C PRO A 38 74.62 30.47 8.77
N ASN A 39 74.84 29.72 7.70
CA ASN A 39 74.95 28.28 7.48
C ASN A 39 76.01 27.57 8.39
N PRO A 40 76.28 26.27 8.23
CA PRO A 40 75.61 25.11 8.84
C PRO A 40 76.53 24.30 9.81
N ASN A 41 75.93 23.26 10.40
CA ASN A 41 76.58 21.97 10.74
C ASN A 41 77.24 21.81 12.12
N VAL A 42 76.50 21.32 13.14
CA VAL A 42 76.98 20.29 14.09
C VAL A 42 75.80 19.45 14.61
N HIS A 43 75.69 18.23 14.07
CA HIS A 43 75.38 16.96 14.73
C HIS A 43 74.68 16.99 16.11
N GLY A 44 73.39 16.68 16.08
CA GLY A 44 72.66 16.06 17.18
C GLY A 44 71.48 15.31 16.60
N ASN A 45 71.62 13.99 16.40
CA ASN A 45 70.53 13.13 15.95
C ASN A 45 69.76 12.65 17.20
N PRO A 46 68.59 13.19 17.55
CA PRO A 46 67.70 12.45 18.43
C PRO A 46 67.07 11.36 17.57
N GLN A 47 67.36 10.10 17.88
CA GLN A 47 66.58 8.96 17.39
C GLN A 47 65.09 9.24 17.70
N VAL A 48 64.35 9.68 16.68
CA VAL A 48 62.91 9.91 16.81
C VAL A 48 62.24 8.54 16.73
N ALA A 49 61.55 8.17 17.81
CA ALA A 49 60.75 6.95 17.90
C ALA A 49 59.87 6.78 16.66
N THR A 50 60.03 5.65 15.96
CA THR A 50 59.28 5.30 14.76
C THR A 50 57.79 5.28 15.07
N GLY A 51 57.03 6.21 14.47
CA GLY A 51 55.56 6.23 14.50
C GLY A 51 54.92 7.43 15.21
N GLN A 52 55.70 8.35 15.78
CA GLN A 52 55.16 9.60 16.32
C GLN A 52 54.93 10.62 15.19
N PRO A 53 53.74 11.26 15.10
CA PRO A 53 53.50 12.36 14.18
C PRO A 53 54.49 13.51 14.44
N ARG A 54 55.15 14.01 13.40
CA ARG A 54 55.96 15.23 13.47
C ARG A 54 55.06 16.41 13.19
N TYR A 55 55.00 17.35 14.13
CA TYR A 55 54.22 18.56 14.00
C TYR A 55 55.14 19.70 13.52
N SER A 56 54.79 20.28 12.38
CA SER A 56 55.44 21.46 11.79
C SER A 56 54.41 22.58 11.72
N ASP A 57 54.86 23.84 11.81
CA ASP A 57 54.00 25.01 12.03
C ASP A 57 52.99 25.22 10.88
N GLY A 58 51.81 24.59 11.01
CA GLY A 58 50.72 24.55 10.01
C GLY A 58 50.34 23.17 9.46
N TYR A 59 51.13 22.10 9.65
CA TYR A 59 50.77 20.75 9.17
C TYR A 59 51.44 19.60 9.96
N THR A 60 50.74 18.47 10.03
CA THR A 60 51.23 17.25 10.71
C THR A 60 51.73 16.22 9.70
N ILE A 61 52.99 15.81 9.82
CA ILE A 61 53.60 14.74 9.03
C ILE A 61 53.48 13.43 9.82
N VAL A 62 52.63 12.52 9.36
CA VAL A 62 52.52 11.17 9.93
C VAL A 62 53.38 10.21 9.10
N PRO A 63 54.45 9.61 9.67
CA PRO A 63 55.29 8.66 8.95
C PRO A 63 54.50 7.40 8.54
N PRO A 64 54.79 6.80 7.36
CA PRO A 64 54.17 5.54 6.95
C PRO A 64 54.35 4.44 8.00
N ASN A 65 53.25 3.78 8.38
CA ASN A 65 53.31 2.62 9.28
C ASN A 65 53.78 1.39 8.49
N GLU A 66 55.08 1.10 8.58
CA GLU A 66 55.71 -0.02 7.88
C GLU A 66 55.11 -1.38 8.25
N SER A 67 54.68 -1.57 9.50
CA SER A 67 54.02 -2.82 9.93
C SER A 67 52.66 -3.00 9.23
N LYS A 68 51.83 -1.95 9.20
CA LYS A 68 50.55 -1.97 8.48
C LYS A 68 50.75 -2.16 6.98
N ARG A 69 51.75 -1.50 6.40
CA ARG A 69 52.11 -1.61 4.98
C ARG A 69 52.56 -3.04 4.64
N ASN A 70 53.44 -3.64 5.45
CA ASN A 70 53.91 -5.00 5.22
C ASN A 70 52.79 -6.02 5.37
N LYS A 71 51.92 -5.89 6.38
CA LYS A 71 50.73 -6.74 6.52
C LYS A 71 49.83 -6.65 5.29
N MET A 72 49.61 -5.45 4.76
CA MET A 72 48.81 -5.25 3.56
C MET A 72 49.45 -5.88 2.32
N LYS A 73 50.77 -5.78 2.16
CA LYS A 73 51.51 -6.47 1.09
C LYS A 73 51.38 -7.99 1.19
N THR A 74 51.55 -8.55 2.39
CA THR A 74 51.43 -10.00 2.61
C THR A 74 50.01 -10.50 2.32
N ILE A 75 48.98 -9.75 2.73
CA ILE A 75 47.58 -10.10 2.42
C ILE A 75 47.33 -10.02 0.91
N ALA A 76 47.76 -8.94 0.26
CA ALA A 76 47.59 -8.76 -1.19
C ALA A 76 48.25 -9.92 -1.98
N GLN A 77 49.47 -10.31 -1.62
CA GLN A 77 50.16 -11.43 -2.25
C GLN A 77 49.42 -12.75 -2.03
N LYS A 78 48.94 -13.01 -0.81
CA LYS A 78 48.18 -14.23 -0.49
C LYS A 78 46.85 -14.29 -1.25
N GLU A 79 46.16 -13.16 -1.40
CA GLU A 79 44.91 -13.06 -2.16
C GLU A 79 45.16 -13.27 -3.66
N GLU A 80 46.24 -12.72 -4.21
CA GLU A 80 46.64 -12.94 -5.61
C GLU A 80 46.95 -14.41 -5.89
N GLU A 81 47.70 -15.08 -5.00
CA GLU A 81 47.96 -16.53 -5.10
C GLU A 81 46.67 -17.35 -5.03
N ALA A 82 45.73 -16.98 -4.15
CA ALA A 82 44.43 -17.65 -4.05
C ALA A 82 43.60 -17.48 -5.33
N LEU A 83 43.60 -16.27 -5.92
CA LEU A 83 42.94 -16.01 -7.19
C LEU A 83 43.56 -16.82 -8.33
N ASN A 84 44.89 -16.92 -8.38
CA ASN A 84 45.59 -17.70 -9.39
C ASN A 84 45.29 -19.20 -9.26
N ARG A 85 45.27 -19.74 -8.04
CA ARG A 85 44.85 -21.14 -7.80
C ARG A 85 43.40 -21.39 -8.20
N TRP A 86 42.50 -20.44 -7.91
CA TRP A 86 41.11 -20.54 -8.35
C TRP A 86 41.03 -20.52 -9.88
N LYS A 87 41.74 -19.60 -10.55
CA LYS A 87 41.82 -19.54 -12.00
C LYS A 87 42.37 -20.83 -12.60
N GLU A 88 43.42 -21.40 -12.02
CA GLU A 88 44.00 -22.68 -12.46
C GLU A 88 43.03 -23.85 -12.29
N THR A 89 42.30 -23.88 -11.17
CA THR A 89 41.27 -24.90 -10.91
C THR A 89 40.09 -24.76 -11.87
N GLN A 90 39.70 -23.52 -12.20
CA GLN A 90 38.66 -23.22 -13.19
C GLN A 90 39.19 -23.23 -14.63
N ARG A 91 40.51 -23.37 -14.84
CA ARG A 91 41.10 -23.33 -16.16
C ARG A 91 40.74 -24.62 -16.87
N VAL A 92 39.74 -24.52 -17.75
CA VAL A 92 39.42 -25.61 -18.67
C VAL A 92 40.68 -25.91 -19.49
N PRO A 93 41.21 -27.14 -19.47
CA PRO A 93 42.35 -27.52 -20.29
C PRO A 93 42.06 -27.14 -21.74
N SER A 94 42.99 -26.43 -22.39
CA SER A 94 42.84 -26.09 -23.80
C SER A 94 42.78 -27.38 -24.61
N VAL A 95 41.57 -27.72 -25.05
CA VAL A 95 41.31 -28.95 -25.81
C VAL A 95 41.82 -28.70 -27.23
N ARG A 96 43.03 -29.18 -27.53
CA ARG A 96 43.56 -29.23 -28.91
C ARG A 96 43.06 -30.49 -29.61
N VAL A 97 41.74 -30.64 -29.71
CA VAL A 97 41.13 -31.62 -30.62
C VAL A 97 40.77 -30.89 -31.90
N ASN A 98 41.00 -31.54 -33.04
CA ASN A 98 40.45 -31.06 -34.30
C ASN A 98 38.93 -30.97 -34.12
N PRO A 99 38.28 -29.83 -34.41
CA PRO A 99 36.87 -29.68 -34.19
C PRO A 99 36.09 -30.63 -35.10
N GLU A 100 35.69 -31.76 -34.54
CA GLU A 100 34.75 -32.70 -35.16
C GLU A 100 33.37 -32.02 -35.10
N ARG A 101 33.00 -31.35 -36.20
CA ARG A 101 31.73 -30.62 -36.38
C ARG A 101 31.31 -29.79 -35.17
N LEU A 102 31.87 -28.59 -35.08
CA LEU A 102 31.38 -27.55 -34.17
C LEU A 102 29.93 -27.16 -34.53
N GLY A 103 28.97 -27.57 -33.71
CA GLY A 103 27.63 -27.01 -33.73
C GLY A 103 26.58 -27.96 -33.19
N GLY A 104 25.75 -27.47 -32.27
CA GLY A 104 24.69 -28.23 -31.61
C GLY A 104 23.86 -29.06 -32.58
N ASP A 105 23.57 -30.28 -32.14
CA ASP A 105 22.63 -31.26 -32.69
C ASP A 105 21.22 -30.71 -32.93
N VAL A 106 20.90 -29.57 -32.32
CA VAL A 106 19.61 -28.89 -32.41
C VAL A 106 19.54 -28.04 -33.68
N THR A 107 18.55 -28.34 -34.52
CA THR A 107 18.28 -27.57 -35.73
C THR A 107 17.78 -26.16 -35.38
N LEU A 108 18.11 -25.15 -36.20
CA LEU A 108 17.69 -23.75 -35.97
C LEU A 108 16.18 -23.59 -35.71
N VAL A 109 15.36 -24.40 -36.40
CA VAL A 109 13.90 -24.42 -36.24
C VAL A 109 13.50 -24.86 -34.84
N GLU A 110 14.15 -25.89 -34.31
CA GLU A 110 13.89 -26.40 -32.97
C GLU A 110 14.33 -25.39 -31.90
N VAL A 111 15.46 -24.70 -32.09
CA VAL A 111 15.88 -23.61 -31.20
C VAL A 111 14.83 -22.49 -31.20
N ARG A 112 14.34 -22.08 -32.38
CA ARG A 112 13.33 -21.02 -32.50
C ARG A 112 12.00 -21.44 -31.85
N GLN A 113 11.56 -22.67 -32.08
CA GLN A 113 10.36 -23.22 -31.46
C GLN A 113 10.50 -23.24 -29.93
N LYS A 114 11.65 -23.71 -29.41
CA LYS A 114 11.92 -23.74 -27.97
C LYS A 114 11.95 -22.35 -27.36
N GLN A 115 12.54 -21.37 -28.05
CA GLN A 115 12.50 -19.97 -27.63
C GLN A 115 11.06 -19.43 -27.57
N GLN A 116 10.24 -19.73 -28.58
CA GLN A 116 8.84 -19.31 -28.61
C GLN A 116 8.03 -19.94 -27.47
N ILE A 117 8.18 -21.26 -27.24
CA ILE A 117 7.53 -21.98 -26.15
C ILE A 117 7.98 -21.42 -24.79
N ASN A 118 9.28 -21.19 -24.62
CA ASN A 118 9.82 -20.62 -23.38
C ASN A 118 9.30 -19.19 -23.13
N HIS A 119 9.25 -18.36 -24.17
CA HIS A 119 8.66 -17.03 -24.08
C HIS A 119 7.20 -17.08 -23.61
N GLN A 120 6.40 -17.99 -24.18
CA GLN A 120 5.00 -18.20 -23.79
C GLN A 120 4.87 -18.73 -22.35
N SER A 121 5.67 -19.71 -21.95
CA SER A 121 5.63 -20.29 -20.60
C SER A 121 6.07 -19.29 -19.54
N MET A 122 7.11 -18.49 -19.79
CA MET A 122 7.55 -17.40 -18.91
C MET A 122 6.47 -16.33 -18.74
N LYS A 123 5.80 -15.96 -19.84
CA LYS A 123 4.66 -15.02 -19.80
C LYS A 123 3.54 -15.56 -18.91
N LEU A 124 3.20 -16.84 -19.03
CA LEU A 124 2.18 -17.49 -18.21
C LEU A 124 2.60 -17.57 -16.73
N GLN A 125 3.83 -18.02 -16.45
CA GLN A 125 4.34 -18.13 -15.09
C GLN A 125 4.37 -16.78 -14.38
N LYS A 126 4.74 -15.69 -15.08
CA LYS A 126 4.70 -14.33 -14.54
C LYS A 126 3.27 -13.91 -14.16
N LYS A 127 2.27 -14.27 -14.96
CA LYS A 127 0.85 -14.00 -14.64
C LYS A 127 0.40 -14.77 -13.41
N ILE A 128 0.77 -16.05 -13.30
CA ILE A 128 0.43 -16.89 -12.14
C ILE A 128 1.04 -16.32 -10.87
N LYS A 129 2.35 -16.03 -10.85
CA LYS A 129 3.03 -15.45 -9.69
C LYS A 129 2.40 -14.12 -9.25
N LYS A 130 2.10 -13.24 -10.20
CA LYS A 130 1.42 -11.97 -9.91
C LYS A 130 0.05 -12.19 -9.26
N ALA A 131 -0.74 -13.11 -9.79
CA ALA A 131 -2.06 -13.42 -9.24
C ALA A 131 -1.97 -14.05 -7.84
N GLU A 132 -0.97 -14.89 -7.57
CA GLU A 132 -0.72 -15.45 -6.24
C GLU A 132 -0.32 -14.38 -5.23
N ASP A 133 0.58 -13.47 -5.61
CA ASP A 133 0.99 -12.35 -4.77
C ASP A 133 -0.18 -11.40 -4.48
N ASP A 134 -0.99 -11.09 -5.49
CA ASP A 134 -2.20 -10.26 -5.34
C ASP A 134 -3.23 -10.92 -4.42
N LYS A 135 -3.41 -12.25 -4.51
CA LYS A 135 -4.28 -13.01 -3.60
C LYS A 135 -3.76 -12.98 -2.16
N ARG A 136 -2.46 -13.20 -1.96
CA ARG A 136 -1.83 -13.15 -0.63
C ARG A 136 -1.99 -11.78 0.00
N ARG A 137 -1.74 -10.69 -0.74
CA ARG A 137 -1.96 -9.32 -0.26
C ARG A 137 -3.40 -9.08 0.20
N LYS A 138 -4.39 -9.52 -0.59
CA LYS A 138 -5.81 -9.40 -0.22
C LYS A 138 -6.14 -10.18 1.06
N GLN A 139 -5.62 -11.40 1.20
CA GLN A 139 -5.83 -12.20 2.41
C GLN A 139 -5.24 -11.50 3.66
N GLU A 140 -4.04 -10.95 3.56
CA GLU A 140 -3.43 -10.21 4.67
C GLU A 140 -4.24 -8.95 5.04
N GLU A 141 -4.77 -8.23 4.06
CA GLU A 141 -5.66 -7.08 4.26
C GLU A 141 -6.98 -7.50 4.93
N GLU A 142 -7.61 -8.59 4.46
CA GLU A 142 -8.83 -9.15 5.04
C GLU A 142 -8.60 -9.62 6.48
N GLU A 143 -7.49 -10.28 6.79
CA GLU A 143 -7.14 -10.68 8.16
C GLU A 143 -6.95 -9.46 9.07
N LYS A 144 -6.29 -8.41 8.60
CA LYS A 144 -6.14 -7.15 9.36
C LYS A 144 -7.50 -6.51 9.61
N TRP A 145 -8.36 -6.47 8.60
CA TRP A 145 -9.73 -5.97 8.73
C TRP A 145 -10.54 -6.78 9.74
N GLN A 146 -10.46 -8.12 9.67
CA GLN A 146 -11.13 -9.01 10.61
C GLN A 146 -10.61 -8.83 12.04
N LYS A 147 -9.28 -8.70 12.23
CA LYS A 147 -8.67 -8.39 13.54
C LYS A 147 -9.18 -7.06 14.08
N MET A 148 -9.23 -6.02 13.25
CA MET A 148 -9.76 -4.71 13.66
C MET A 148 -11.24 -4.81 14.07
N LYS A 149 -12.04 -5.56 13.32
CA LYS A 149 -13.46 -5.82 13.62
C LYS A 149 -13.62 -6.61 14.93
N ALA A 150 -12.79 -7.63 15.17
CA ALA A 150 -12.80 -8.40 16.40
C ALA A 150 -12.45 -7.53 17.62
N ILE A 151 -11.43 -6.68 17.50
CA ILE A 151 -11.06 -5.72 18.55
C ILE A 151 -12.22 -4.76 18.87
N GLN A 152 -12.93 -4.26 17.85
CA GLN A 152 -14.08 -3.40 18.07
C GLN A 152 -15.23 -4.14 18.76
N ARG A 153 -15.49 -5.39 18.38
CA ARG A 153 -16.50 -6.23 19.05
C ARG A 153 -16.14 -6.51 20.50
N GLU A 154 -14.89 -6.88 20.79
CA GLU A 154 -14.41 -7.12 22.15
C GLU A 154 -14.54 -5.86 23.01
N LYS A 155 -14.21 -4.67 22.45
CA LYS A 155 -14.42 -3.39 23.14
C LYS A 155 -15.90 -3.14 23.45
N ALA A 156 -16.79 -3.42 22.52
CA ALA A 156 -18.23 -3.27 22.72
C ALA A 156 -18.75 -4.23 23.80
N GLU A 157 -18.32 -5.48 23.78
CA GLU A 157 -18.67 -6.48 24.79
C GLU A 157 -18.16 -6.09 26.17
N ARG A 158 -16.90 -5.62 26.26
CA ARG A 158 -16.33 -5.13 27.52
C ARG A 158 -17.09 -3.92 28.08
N LEU A 159 -17.55 -3.01 27.22
CA LEU A 159 -18.38 -1.88 27.65
C LEU A 159 -19.74 -2.34 28.17
N LEU A 160 -20.39 -3.27 27.46
CA LEU A 160 -21.69 -3.81 27.87
C LEU A 160 -21.60 -4.56 29.19
N GLU A 161 -20.55 -5.35 29.40
CA GLU A 161 -20.35 -6.06 30.67
C GLU A 161 -20.12 -5.07 31.83
N LYS A 162 -19.38 -3.98 31.59
CA LYS A 162 -19.19 -2.92 32.58
C LYS A 162 -20.50 -2.21 32.93
N GLU A 163 -21.31 -1.88 31.93
CA GLU A 163 -22.65 -1.29 32.13
C GLU A 163 -23.55 -2.23 32.94
N ARG A 164 -23.55 -3.52 32.62
CA ARG A 164 -24.29 -4.54 33.37
C ARG A 164 -23.86 -4.58 34.84
N GLN A 165 -22.55 -4.55 35.12
CA GLN A 165 -22.03 -4.51 36.48
C GLN A 165 -22.44 -3.24 37.21
N GLU A 166 -22.36 -2.08 36.56
CA GLU A 166 -22.79 -0.81 37.16
C GLU A 166 -24.29 -0.81 37.48
N ASP A 167 -25.11 -1.30 36.55
CA ASP A 167 -26.55 -1.45 36.75
C ASP A 167 -26.87 -2.42 37.89
N GLN A 168 -26.12 -3.51 38.03
CA GLN A 168 -26.23 -4.41 39.18
C GLN A 168 -25.89 -3.69 40.48
N ARG A 169 -24.77 -2.97 40.55
CA ARG A 169 -24.40 -2.19 41.74
C ARG A 169 -25.43 -1.14 42.08
N ARG A 170 -25.97 -0.44 41.08
CA ARG A 170 -27.05 0.54 41.25
C ARG A 170 -28.32 -0.14 41.80
N ARG A 171 -28.70 -1.30 41.27
CA ARG A 171 -29.84 -2.08 41.77
C ARG A 171 -29.63 -2.51 43.22
N GLU A 172 -28.44 -3.02 43.55
CA GLU A 172 -28.08 -3.44 44.91
C GLU A 172 -28.10 -2.27 45.91
N GLU A 173 -27.56 -1.11 45.51
CA GLU A 173 -27.56 0.10 46.34
C GLU A 173 -28.98 0.53 46.71
N PHE A 174 -29.91 0.48 45.76
CA PHE A 174 -31.32 0.83 45.99
C PHE A 174 -32.20 -0.35 46.38
N GLU A 175 -31.63 -1.54 46.64
CA GLU A 175 -32.42 -2.75 46.88
C GLU A 175 -33.22 -2.66 48.18
N GLN A 176 -32.61 -2.14 49.24
CA GLN A 176 -33.31 -1.95 50.53
C GLN A 176 -34.47 -0.94 50.38
N ASP A 177 -34.26 0.14 49.64
CA ASP A 177 -35.27 1.15 49.36
C ASP A 177 -36.40 0.57 48.50
N ARG A 178 -36.07 -0.27 47.51
CA ARG A 178 -37.02 -1.01 46.68
C ARG A 178 -37.88 -1.93 47.53
N LEU A 179 -37.26 -2.72 48.44
CA LEU A 179 -37.96 -3.62 49.34
C LEU A 179 -38.87 -2.86 50.32
N ARG A 180 -38.39 -1.77 50.93
CA ARG A 180 -39.22 -0.92 51.80
C ARG A 180 -40.41 -0.34 51.03
N THR A 181 -40.20 0.09 49.80
CA THR A 181 -41.27 0.64 48.95
C THR A 181 -42.28 -0.45 48.57
N GLN A 182 -41.81 -1.65 48.25
CA GLN A 182 -42.65 -2.83 47.97
C GLN A 182 -43.50 -3.21 49.19
N GLU A 183 -42.90 -3.28 50.38
CA GLU A 183 -43.61 -3.58 51.62
C GLU A 183 -44.66 -2.51 51.95
N ARG A 184 -44.31 -1.22 51.82
CA ARG A 184 -45.27 -0.11 51.98
C ARG A 184 -46.42 -0.20 50.99
N PHE A 185 -46.16 -0.59 49.75
CA PHE A 185 -47.19 -0.78 48.75
C PHE A 185 -48.15 -1.92 49.12
N LEU A 186 -47.62 -3.07 49.55
CA LEU A 186 -48.41 -4.22 50.01
C LEU A 186 -49.23 -3.88 51.25
N GLN A 187 -48.64 -3.22 52.24
CA GLN A 187 -49.35 -2.78 53.44
C GLN A 187 -50.48 -1.79 53.12
N ASN A 188 -50.27 -0.88 52.16
CA ASN A 188 -51.32 0.01 51.66
C ASN A 188 -52.43 -0.75 50.93
N PHE A 189 -52.09 -1.80 50.19
CA PHE A 189 -53.06 -2.66 49.50
C PHE A 189 -53.90 -3.45 50.51
N GLU A 190 -53.27 -4.06 51.51
CA GLU A 190 -53.94 -4.79 52.60
C GLU A 190 -54.84 -3.87 53.42
N ARG A 191 -54.37 -2.65 53.75
CA ARG A 191 -55.18 -1.65 54.45
C ARG A 191 -56.38 -1.20 53.61
N LYS A 192 -56.22 -1.04 52.29
CA LYS A 192 -57.35 -0.74 51.39
C LYS A 192 -58.30 -1.92 51.27
N ALA A 193 -57.81 -3.16 51.23
CA ALA A 193 -58.65 -4.35 51.23
C ALA A 193 -59.41 -4.53 52.56
N SER A 194 -58.77 -4.24 53.69
CA SER A 194 -59.38 -4.27 55.03
C SER A 194 -60.35 -3.11 55.26
N SER A 195 -60.03 -1.89 54.79
CA SER A 195 -60.95 -0.74 54.83
C SER A 195 -62.13 -0.89 53.87
N ALA A 196 -61.96 -1.61 52.76
CA ALA A 196 -63.07 -2.00 51.88
C ALA A 196 -63.95 -3.12 52.50
N SER A 197 -63.49 -3.76 53.59
CA SER A 197 -64.26 -4.77 54.32
C SER A 197 -65.28 -4.18 55.29
N THR A 198 -65.32 -2.86 55.49
CA THR A 198 -66.34 -2.21 56.34
C THR A 198 -67.24 -1.23 55.59
N THR A 199 -66.89 -0.79 54.38
CA THR A 199 -67.80 0.01 53.54
C THR A 199 -67.55 -0.19 52.05
N ALA A 200 -68.62 -0.53 51.32
CA ALA A 200 -68.81 -0.49 49.87
C ALA A 200 -68.69 -1.81 49.07
N ILE A 201 -69.84 -2.46 48.91
CA ILE A 201 -70.33 -2.89 47.59
C ILE A 201 -70.28 -1.66 46.66
N CYS A 202 -69.86 -1.85 45.39
CA CYS A 202 -69.79 -0.89 44.26
C CYS A 202 -68.44 -0.16 44.03
N THR A 203 -67.56 -0.75 43.21
CA THR A 203 -67.26 -0.32 41.82
C THR A 203 -65.96 -0.99 41.35
N SER A 204 -66.12 -2.08 40.59
CA SER A 204 -65.05 -2.63 39.76
C SER A 204 -64.79 -1.64 38.62
N SER A 205 -63.68 -0.89 38.71
CA SER A 205 -63.00 -0.27 37.56
C SER A 205 -61.76 0.46 38.04
N ARG A 206 -60.60 -0.20 37.91
CA ARG A 206 -59.28 0.39 37.57
C ARG A 206 -58.18 -0.65 37.76
N SER A 207 -58.06 -1.51 36.76
CA SER A 207 -56.88 -2.34 36.51
C SER A 207 -56.47 -2.15 35.05
N THR A 208 -56.01 -0.95 34.68
CA THR A 208 -55.56 -0.64 33.30
C THR A 208 -54.25 0.16 33.24
N ASP A 209 -53.54 0.34 34.36
CA ASP A 209 -52.36 1.22 34.40
C ASP A 209 -51.00 0.49 34.44
N VAL A 210 -51.00 -0.83 34.69
CA VAL A 210 -49.78 -1.66 34.59
C VAL A 210 -49.67 -2.28 33.19
N GLU A 211 -50.79 -2.68 32.61
CA GLU A 211 -50.87 -3.24 31.25
C GLU A 211 -50.59 -2.17 30.16
N SER A 212 -50.86 -0.90 30.46
CA SER A 212 -50.62 0.24 29.56
C SER A 212 -49.14 0.57 29.39
N LYS A 213 -48.29 0.33 30.40
CA LYS A 213 -46.83 0.53 30.29
C LYS A 213 -46.16 -0.58 29.48
N GLN A 214 -46.51 -1.83 29.77
CA GLN A 214 -45.96 -2.99 29.05
C GLN A 214 -46.39 -3.01 27.57
N THR A 215 -47.63 -2.61 27.26
CA THR A 215 -48.06 -2.43 25.85
C THR A 215 -47.45 -1.21 25.18
N LYS A 216 -47.17 -0.11 25.89
CA LYS A 216 -46.46 1.05 25.32
C LYS A 216 -45.00 0.73 25.00
N GLU A 217 -44.28 0.02 25.86
CA GLU A 217 -42.91 -0.42 25.61
C GLU A 217 -42.83 -1.42 24.45
N SER A 218 -43.77 -2.36 24.38
CA SER A 218 -43.87 -3.31 23.27
C SER A 218 -44.21 -2.63 21.94
N LYS A 219 -45.07 -1.61 21.96
CA LYS A 219 -45.39 -0.78 20.79
C LYS A 219 -44.17 0.05 20.37
N ASN A 220 -43.45 0.65 21.32
CA ASN A 220 -42.25 1.43 21.07
C ASN A 220 -41.13 0.57 20.44
N LEU A 221 -40.90 -0.65 20.95
CA LEU A 221 -39.93 -1.58 20.37
C LEU A 221 -40.30 -1.97 18.92
N ARG A 222 -41.59 -2.19 18.66
CA ARG A 222 -42.10 -2.51 17.32
C ARG A 222 -41.96 -1.32 16.36
N GLU A 223 -42.17 -0.12 16.85
CA GLU A 223 -41.99 1.13 16.10
C GLU A 223 -40.52 1.38 15.75
N VAL A 224 -39.60 1.19 16.70
CA VAL A 224 -38.15 1.27 16.46
C VAL A 224 -37.70 0.21 15.43
N GLN A 225 -38.25 -1.00 15.49
CA GLN A 225 -37.95 -2.03 14.48
C GLN A 225 -38.49 -1.68 13.09
N LEU A 226 -39.68 -1.10 13.01
CA LEU A 226 -40.25 -0.63 11.74
C LEU A 226 -39.44 0.55 11.18
N GLU A 227 -38.96 1.42 12.04
CA GLU A 227 -38.07 2.51 11.67
C GLU A 227 -36.72 1.99 11.16
N HIS A 228 -36.08 1.05 11.84
CA HIS A 228 -34.87 0.39 11.33
C HIS A 228 -35.09 -0.25 9.96
N LYS A 229 -36.24 -0.92 9.75
CA LYS A 229 -36.58 -1.49 8.43
C LYS A 229 -36.74 -0.40 7.37
N ARG A 230 -37.41 0.71 7.71
CA ARG A 230 -37.62 1.85 6.82
C ARG A 230 -36.30 2.54 6.45
N VAL A 231 -35.42 2.78 7.43
CA VAL A 231 -34.11 3.39 7.21
C VAL A 231 -33.21 2.47 6.39
N ASN A 232 -33.22 1.17 6.69
CA ASN A 232 -32.47 0.18 5.90
C ASN A 232 -33.00 0.10 4.46
N ALA A 233 -34.32 0.12 4.25
CA ALA A 233 -34.90 0.15 2.91
C ALA A 233 -34.51 1.43 2.15
N ALA A 234 -34.59 2.60 2.79
CA ALA A 234 -34.15 3.86 2.18
C ALA A 234 -32.65 3.90 1.89
N PHE A 235 -31.84 3.23 2.72
CA PHE A 235 -30.41 3.08 2.48
C PHE A 235 -30.10 2.16 1.30
N LEU A 236 -30.80 1.03 1.17
CA LEU A 236 -30.68 0.12 0.03
C LEU A 236 -31.15 0.79 -1.27
N ASP A 237 -32.26 1.53 -1.24
CA ASP A 237 -32.75 2.31 -2.39
C ASP A 237 -31.74 3.37 -2.85
N LYS A 238 -31.07 4.05 -1.91
CA LYS A 238 -29.97 4.97 -2.22
C LYS A 238 -28.76 4.27 -2.84
N LEU A 239 -28.42 3.06 -2.40
CA LEU A 239 -27.34 2.28 -2.99
C LEU A 239 -27.70 1.80 -4.40
N GLU A 240 -28.93 1.35 -4.62
CA GLU A 240 -29.42 0.91 -5.93
C GLU A 240 -29.59 2.10 -6.90
N GLY A 241 -30.03 3.26 -6.40
CA GLY A 241 -30.09 4.52 -7.13
C GLY A 241 -28.72 5.08 -7.51
N GLN A 242 -27.69 4.89 -6.66
CA GLN A 242 -26.31 5.19 -7.03
C GLN A 242 -25.74 4.21 -8.06
N ALA A 243 -26.13 2.93 -7.99
CA ALA A 243 -25.71 1.92 -8.96
C ALA A 243 -26.35 2.12 -10.35
N ARG A 244 -27.53 2.77 -10.44
CA ARG A 244 -28.20 3.09 -11.71
C ARG A 244 -28.11 4.57 -12.16
N GLY A 245 -27.60 5.46 -11.31
CA GLY A 245 -27.56 6.91 -11.57
C GLY A 245 -26.23 7.47 -12.09
N SER A 246 -25.21 6.64 -12.34
CA SER A 246 -23.92 7.09 -12.89
C SER A 246 -23.90 7.26 -14.42
N GLU A 247 -25.04 7.16 -15.10
CA GLU A 247 -25.19 7.57 -16.50
C GLU A 247 -25.92 8.93 -16.56
N ARG A 248 -25.19 10.00 -16.26
CA ARG A 248 -25.55 11.34 -16.76
C ARG A 248 -24.31 11.94 -17.43
N GLU A 249 -24.27 11.73 -18.73
CA GLU A 249 -23.77 12.62 -19.78
C GLU A 249 -23.36 14.04 -19.30
N PRO A 250 -22.11 14.48 -19.53
CA PRO A 250 -21.73 15.88 -19.35
C PRO A 250 -22.29 16.71 -20.51
N LYS A 251 -23.41 17.40 -20.28
CA LYS A 251 -23.87 18.47 -21.16
C LYS A 251 -22.95 19.68 -21.04
N PHE A 252 -22.25 19.90 -22.14
CA PHE A 252 -21.59 21.14 -22.55
C PHE A 252 -22.63 22.27 -22.54
N GLU A 253 -22.43 23.31 -21.73
CA GLU A 253 -23.14 24.57 -21.91
C GLU A 253 -22.15 25.73 -21.76
N SER A 254 -22.09 26.50 -22.84
CA SER A 254 -21.17 27.59 -23.10
C SER A 254 -21.52 28.81 -22.25
N THR A 255 -20.53 29.43 -21.63
CA THR A 255 -20.60 30.85 -21.24
C THR A 255 -19.25 31.47 -21.54
N GLN A 256 -19.23 32.34 -22.55
CA GLN A 256 -18.13 33.27 -22.80
C GLN A 256 -18.07 34.29 -21.65
N GLU A 257 -16.88 34.61 -21.15
CA GLU A 257 -16.20 35.89 -21.39
C GLU A 257 -14.99 36.10 -20.46
N ALA A 258 -14.07 36.92 -20.97
CA ALA A 258 -13.00 37.68 -20.31
C ALA A 258 -11.65 36.99 -20.01
N GLU A 259 -10.73 37.20 -20.96
CA GLU A 259 -9.36 37.71 -20.79
C GLU A 259 -8.62 37.46 -19.46
N SER A 260 -7.49 36.75 -19.56
CA SER A 260 -6.19 37.26 -19.07
C SER A 260 -5.04 36.44 -19.67
N GLN A 261 -4.18 37.13 -20.40
CA GLN A 261 -2.88 36.66 -20.89
C GLN A 261 -1.94 36.36 -19.72
N ALA A 262 -1.14 35.29 -19.81
CA ALA A 262 0.32 35.31 -19.58
C ALA A 262 0.94 33.89 -19.51
N SER A 263 1.66 33.53 -20.58
CA SER A 263 3.01 32.91 -20.61
C SER A 263 3.44 31.83 -19.60
N LEU A 264 3.72 30.62 -20.11
CA LEU A 264 5.00 29.87 -19.99
C LEU A 264 4.85 28.53 -20.76
N SER A 265 5.16 28.45 -22.06
CA SER A 265 6.48 28.15 -22.61
C SER A 265 6.96 26.69 -22.45
N HIS A 266 7.01 25.99 -23.60
CA HIS A 266 7.92 24.90 -24.02
C HIS A 266 8.03 23.60 -23.20
N LEU A 267 7.41 22.51 -23.69
CA LEU A 267 8.08 21.20 -23.90
C LEU A 267 7.41 20.47 -25.08
N LYS A 268 8.24 19.85 -25.94
CA LYS A 268 7.86 19.05 -27.12
C LYS A 268 7.02 17.81 -26.74
N PRO A 269 6.15 17.29 -27.64
CA PRO A 269 5.58 15.96 -27.48
C PRO A 269 6.57 14.90 -27.95
N ASP A 270 6.84 13.91 -27.09
CA ASP A 270 7.52 12.66 -27.42
C ASP A 270 6.44 11.59 -27.70
N PRO A 271 6.51 10.80 -28.79
CA PRO A 271 5.35 10.10 -29.32
C PRO A 271 5.27 8.66 -28.82
N GLU A 272 5.34 8.39 -27.53
CA GLU A 272 5.15 7.01 -27.02
C GLU A 272 4.42 6.96 -25.67
N GLN A 273 3.14 7.36 -25.65
CA GLN A 273 2.19 6.91 -24.63
C GLN A 273 0.81 6.67 -25.25
N SER A 274 0.71 5.57 -26.01
CA SER A 274 -0.59 5.01 -26.36
C SER A 274 -0.98 4.00 -25.28
N CYS A 275 -1.73 4.48 -24.29
CA CYS A 275 -2.50 3.63 -23.40
C CYS A 275 -3.54 2.86 -24.22
N SER A 276 -3.56 1.53 -24.07
CA SER A 276 -4.73 0.73 -23.70
C SER A 276 -4.69 -0.66 -24.32
N GLY A 277 -4.12 -1.61 -23.58
CA GLY A 277 -4.38 -3.03 -23.81
C GLY A 277 -5.73 -3.40 -23.20
N TRP A 278 -6.81 -3.14 -23.94
CA TRP A 278 -8.05 -3.86 -23.76
C TRP A 278 -7.95 -5.10 -24.64
N THR A 279 -7.88 -6.29 -24.04
CA THR A 279 -8.32 -7.50 -24.73
C THR A 279 -9.83 -7.43 -24.78
N GLU A 280 -10.30 -6.68 -25.77
CA GLU A 280 -11.69 -6.61 -26.17
C GLU A 280 -11.94 -7.92 -26.94
N GLU A 281 -12.62 -8.86 -26.28
CA GLU A 281 -13.64 -9.66 -26.97
C GLU A 281 -14.31 -8.69 -27.93
N ALA A 282 -14.04 -8.83 -29.24
CA ALA A 282 -14.51 -7.89 -30.22
C ALA A 282 -16.03 -7.91 -30.17
N ASP A 283 -16.61 -6.95 -29.44
CA ASP A 283 -18.03 -6.72 -29.41
C ASP A 283 -18.46 -6.59 -30.88
N PRO A 284 -19.29 -7.49 -31.41
CA PRO A 284 -19.74 -7.43 -32.80
C PRO A 284 -20.34 -6.06 -33.15
N ARG A 285 -20.83 -5.34 -32.13
CA ARG A 285 -21.31 -3.96 -32.24
C ARG A 285 -20.18 -2.95 -32.42
N ALA A 286 -19.08 -3.05 -31.67
CA ALA A 286 -17.91 -2.20 -31.84
C ALA A 286 -17.22 -2.43 -33.19
N ALA A 287 -17.18 -3.67 -33.67
CA ALA A 287 -16.67 -4.00 -35.01
C ALA A 287 -17.54 -3.40 -36.13
N TYR A 288 -18.87 -3.42 -35.97
CA TYR A 288 -19.81 -2.77 -36.88
C TYR A 288 -19.65 -1.25 -36.91
N ASP A 289 -19.59 -0.62 -35.73
CA ASP A 289 -19.41 0.83 -35.61
C ASP A 289 -18.06 1.25 -36.22
N GLN A 290 -17.00 0.45 -36.03
CA GLN A 290 -15.70 0.68 -36.64
C GLN A 290 -15.73 0.56 -38.17
N ALA A 291 -16.42 -0.45 -38.71
CA ALA A 291 -16.60 -0.64 -40.15
C ALA A 291 -17.37 0.53 -40.78
N LEU A 292 -18.45 0.96 -40.14
CA LEU A 292 -19.25 2.11 -40.58
C LEU A 292 -18.45 3.41 -40.60
N MET A 293 -17.69 3.68 -39.54
CA MET A 293 -16.86 4.88 -39.46
C MET A 293 -15.76 4.90 -40.53
N LYS A 294 -15.19 3.74 -40.89
CA LYS A 294 -14.25 3.65 -42.02
C LYS A 294 -14.93 3.96 -43.35
N LEU A 295 -16.16 3.48 -43.55
CA LEU A 295 -16.93 3.69 -44.78
C LEU A 295 -17.33 5.17 -44.96
N ILE A 296 -17.78 5.83 -43.89
CA ILE A 296 -18.10 7.27 -43.89
C ILE A 296 -16.86 8.10 -44.25
N LYS A 297 -15.69 7.69 -43.76
CA LYS A 297 -14.43 8.37 -44.06
C LYS A 297 -13.97 8.16 -45.51
N SER A 298 -14.18 6.97 -46.07
CA SER A 298 -13.79 6.66 -47.46
C SER A 298 -14.77 7.22 -48.48
N PHE A 299 -16.05 7.35 -48.13
CA PHE A 299 -17.12 7.87 -48.99
C PHE A 299 -17.85 9.03 -48.32
N PRO A 300 -17.20 10.20 -48.17
CA PRO A 300 -17.78 11.37 -47.48
C PRO A 300 -19.00 11.96 -48.20
N ASN A 301 -19.23 11.58 -49.46
CA ASN A 301 -20.34 12.04 -50.28
C ASN A 301 -21.56 11.11 -50.21
N CYS A 302 -21.47 10.00 -49.48
CA CYS A 302 -22.57 9.05 -49.30
C CYS A 302 -23.26 9.30 -47.95
N ASP A 303 -24.59 9.26 -47.95
CA ASP A 303 -25.37 9.44 -46.74
C ASP A 303 -25.10 8.29 -45.75
N ARG A 304 -25.04 8.64 -44.46
CA ARG A 304 -24.74 7.69 -43.39
C ARG A 304 -25.72 6.52 -43.37
N ASP A 305 -27.02 6.80 -43.50
CA ASP A 305 -28.07 5.78 -43.44
C ASP A 305 -27.94 4.80 -44.61
N PHE A 306 -27.54 5.29 -45.79
CA PHE A 306 -27.26 4.45 -46.96
C PHE A 306 -26.06 3.53 -46.72
N LEU A 307 -24.99 4.04 -46.10
CA LEU A 307 -23.81 3.23 -45.74
C LEU A 307 -24.13 2.18 -44.66
N GLU A 308 -25.03 2.49 -43.71
CA GLU A 308 -25.54 1.54 -42.71
C GLU A 308 -26.33 0.40 -43.35
N ASP A 309 -27.17 0.70 -44.35
CA ASP A 309 -27.96 -0.28 -45.11
C ASP A 309 -27.06 -1.23 -45.91
N ILE A 310 -26.04 -0.68 -46.60
CA ILE A 310 -25.09 -1.51 -47.37
C ILE A 310 -24.27 -2.41 -46.44
N LEU A 311 -23.78 -1.91 -45.31
CA LEU A 311 -23.09 -2.74 -44.32
C LEU A 311 -24.00 -3.83 -43.74
N THR A 312 -25.29 -3.55 -43.59
CA THR A 312 -26.26 -4.55 -43.13
C THR A 312 -26.48 -5.63 -44.19
N GLN A 313 -26.50 -5.28 -45.48
CA GLN A 313 -26.60 -6.24 -46.59
C GLN A 313 -25.34 -7.10 -46.75
N CYS A 314 -24.16 -6.55 -46.47
CA CYS A 314 -22.87 -7.24 -46.56
C CYS A 314 -22.47 -7.94 -45.25
N ASN A 315 -23.44 -8.42 -44.45
CA ASN A 315 -23.18 -9.13 -43.18
C ASN A 315 -22.24 -8.41 -42.19
N ARG A 316 -22.24 -7.08 -42.20
CA ARG A 316 -21.36 -6.23 -41.38
C ARG A 316 -19.87 -6.34 -41.73
N ASP A 317 -19.54 -6.84 -42.91
CA ASP A 317 -18.18 -6.86 -43.45
C ASP A 317 -17.87 -5.57 -44.21
N TYR A 318 -16.81 -4.89 -43.79
CA TYR A 318 -16.33 -3.65 -44.41
C TYR A 318 -15.79 -3.89 -45.83
N GLU A 319 -15.05 -4.98 -46.04
CA GLU A 319 -14.35 -5.20 -47.32
C GLU A 319 -15.35 -5.47 -48.44
N GLU A 320 -16.38 -6.27 -48.17
CA GLU A 320 -17.46 -6.57 -49.10
C GLU A 320 -18.32 -5.32 -49.39
N ALA A 321 -18.68 -4.55 -48.34
CA ALA A 321 -19.42 -3.29 -48.48
C ALA A 321 -18.64 -2.25 -49.31
N SER A 322 -17.33 -2.11 -49.07
CA SER A 322 -16.48 -1.17 -49.80
C SER A 322 -16.35 -1.56 -51.27
N THR A 323 -16.22 -2.86 -51.56
CA THR A 323 -16.14 -3.38 -52.93
C THR A 323 -17.45 -3.12 -53.68
N LEU A 324 -18.59 -3.32 -53.02
CA LEU A 324 -19.90 -3.03 -53.59
C LEU A 324 -20.05 -1.53 -53.91
N LEU A 325 -19.67 -0.65 -52.98
CA LEU A 325 -19.73 0.80 -53.17
C LEU A 325 -18.80 1.33 -54.27
N ILE A 326 -17.58 0.79 -54.37
CA ILE A 326 -16.67 1.12 -55.46
C ILE A 326 -17.26 0.68 -56.81
N SER A 327 -17.93 -0.48 -56.84
CA SER A 327 -18.52 -1.01 -58.07
C SER A 327 -19.81 -0.28 -58.50
N THR A 328 -20.53 0.35 -57.55
CA THR A 328 -21.76 1.10 -57.85
C THR A 328 -21.51 2.58 -58.12
N LEU A 329 -20.40 3.13 -57.62
CA LEU A 329 -19.99 4.53 -57.82
C LEU A 329 -18.94 4.70 -58.93
N SER A 330 -18.46 3.61 -59.53
CA SER A 330 -17.70 3.60 -60.78
C SER A 330 -18.61 3.50 -61.98
#